data_AF-A0A7Y1TP06-F1
#
_entry.id   AF-A0A7Y1TP06-F1
#
_cell.length_a   1.000
_cell.length_b   1.000
_cell.length_c   1.000
_cell.angle_alpha   90.00
_cell.angle_beta   90.00
_cell.angle_gamma   90.00
#
_symmetry.space_group_name_H-M   'P 1'
#
loop_
_entity.id
_entity.type
_entity.pdbx_description
1 polymer ?
#
loop_
_entity_poly.entity_id
_entity_poly.type
_entity_poly.pdbx_seq_one_letter_code
_entity_poly.pdbx_strand_id
1 'polypeptide(L)'
;ASDEDMIAQFNFITEVRDKLTEIHKALKNVAKVKSKINDLKTSLDKEQHKELLEFASTISKEITKIENNLYQTKSKSNQDPLNFPIKLNNKLGHLNSLTSLGNYRPTDQAIEFKNEITKEIDKELAALYAIFNTDVKELNKKVKESAVDLIQLDD
;
A
#
# COMPACT_ATOMS: atom_id res chain seq x y z
N ALA A 1 -3.04 -15.62 -33.41
CA ALA A 1 -2.80 -16.06 -32.03
C ALA A 1 -2.98 -17.56 -31.99
N SER A 2 -1.99 -18.28 -31.47
CA SER A 2 -2.12 -19.70 -31.11
C SER A 2 -2.77 -19.84 -29.73
N ASP A 3 -3.14 -21.07 -29.36
CA ASP A 3 -3.57 -21.37 -27.98
C ASP A 3 -2.47 -21.01 -26.95
N GLU A 4 -1.20 -21.21 -27.32
CA GLU A 4 -0.06 -20.82 -26.49
C GLU A 4 0.02 -19.30 -26.30
N ASP A 5 -0.28 -18.50 -27.33
CA ASP A 5 -0.32 -17.05 -27.22
C ASP A 5 -1.40 -16.60 -26.23
N MET A 6 -2.58 -17.23 -26.30
CA MET A 6 -3.71 -16.93 -25.41
C MET A 6 -3.40 -17.33 -23.96
N ILE A 7 -2.74 -18.48 -23.75
CA ILE A 7 -2.29 -18.91 -22.42
C ILE A 7 -1.25 -17.94 -21.85
N ALA A 8 -0.27 -17.51 -22.66
CA ALA A 8 0.75 -16.56 -22.24
C ALA A 8 0.14 -15.21 -21.85
N GLN A 9 -0.82 -14.72 -22.62
CA GLN A 9 -1.56 -13.51 -22.31
C GLN A 9 -2.37 -13.65 -21.02
N PHE A 10 -3.11 -14.75 -20.87
CA PHE A 10 -3.91 -15.02 -19.67
C PHE A 10 -3.06 -15.04 -18.40
N ASN A 11 -1.92 -15.73 -18.42
CA ASN A 11 -1.00 -15.79 -17.29
C ASN A 11 -0.46 -14.41 -16.94
N PHE A 12 -0.04 -13.63 -17.94
CA PHE A 12 0.45 -12.27 -17.74
C PHE A 12 -0.59 -11.37 -17.06
N ILE A 13 -1.83 -11.35 -17.58
CA ILE A 13 -2.93 -10.55 -17.02
C ILE A 13 -3.25 -11.01 -15.59
N THR A 14 -3.24 -12.32 -15.35
CA THR A 14 -3.51 -12.89 -14.03
C THR A 14 -2.47 -12.46 -13.01
N GLU A 15 -1.18 -12.56 -13.34
CA GLU A 15 -0.08 -12.13 -12.46
C GLU A 15 -0.17 -10.64 -12.13
N VAL A 16 -0.45 -9.80 -13.14
CA VAL A 16 -0.64 -8.36 -12.95
C VAL A 16 -1.83 -8.08 -12.02
N ARG A 17 -2.97 -8.71 -12.27
CA ARG A 17 -4.18 -8.59 -11.44
C ARG A 17 -3.90 -8.99 -9.98
N ASP A 18 -3.17 -10.07 -9.78
CA ASP A 18 -2.87 -10.61 -8.45
C ASP A 18 -1.96 -9.65 -7.67
N LYS A 19 -0.94 -9.10 -8.33
CA LYS A 19 -0.07 -8.08 -7.72
C LYS A 19 -0.82 -6.79 -7.39
N LEU A 20 -1.72 -6.31 -8.27
CA LEU A 20 -2.60 -5.17 -7.97
C LEU A 20 -3.54 -5.45 -6.78
N THR A 21 -4.05 -6.68 -6.70
CA THR A 21 -4.90 -7.12 -5.57
C THR A 21 -4.13 -7.11 -4.25
N GLU A 22 -2.88 -7.59 -4.26
CA GLU A 22 -1.98 -7.55 -3.10
C GLU A 22 -1.74 -6.12 -2.62
N ILE A 23 -1.42 -5.20 -3.55
CA ILE A 23 -1.28 -3.76 -3.24
C ILE A 23 -2.54 -3.23 -2.57
N HIS A 24 -3.72 -3.43 -3.17
CA HIS A 24 -4.97 -2.92 -2.61
C HIS A 24 -5.31 -3.51 -1.23
N LYS A 25 -5.00 -4.79 -1.00
CA LYS A 25 -5.15 -5.41 0.33
C LYS A 25 -4.22 -4.77 1.36
N ALA A 26 -2.96 -4.53 0.98
CA ALA A 26 -1.98 -3.86 1.85
C ALA A 26 -2.41 -2.42 2.18
N LEU A 27 -2.88 -1.65 1.19
CA LEU A 27 -3.38 -0.28 1.38
C LEU A 27 -4.63 -0.22 2.26
N LYS A 28 -5.53 -1.22 2.20
CA LYS A 28 -6.64 -1.33 3.15
C LYS A 28 -6.14 -1.48 4.59
N ASN A 29 -5.06 -2.23 4.81
CA ASN A 29 -4.46 -2.35 6.15
C ASN A 29 -3.76 -1.06 6.57
N VAL A 30 -3.10 -0.35 5.66
CA VAL A 30 -2.55 1.00 5.90
C VAL A 30 -3.63 1.94 6.43
N ALA A 31 -4.77 2.02 5.76
CA ALA A 31 -5.88 2.88 6.17
C ALA A 31 -6.37 2.54 7.59
N LYS A 32 -6.50 1.24 7.91
CA LYS A 32 -6.88 0.77 9.25
C LYS A 32 -5.85 1.19 10.32
N VAL A 33 -4.56 0.96 10.06
CA VAL A 33 -3.49 1.30 11.00
C VAL A 33 -3.44 2.80 11.25
N LYS A 34 -3.51 3.62 10.19
CA LYS A 34 -3.53 5.09 10.31
C LYS A 34 -4.74 5.58 11.10
N SER A 35 -5.92 4.99 10.89
CA SER A 35 -7.11 5.30 11.69
C SER A 35 -6.88 4.99 13.16
N LYS A 36 -6.37 3.79 13.49
CA LYS A 36 -6.13 3.41 14.90
C LYS A 36 -5.05 4.25 15.59
N ILE A 37 -4.01 4.65 14.85
CA ILE A 37 -3.02 5.60 15.35
C ILE A 37 -3.67 6.97 15.60
N ASN A 38 -4.58 7.41 14.72
CA ASN A 38 -5.28 8.67 14.91
C ASN A 38 -6.20 8.61 16.15
N ASP A 39 -6.98 7.55 16.30
CA ASP A 39 -7.83 7.32 17.49
C ASP A 39 -6.98 7.39 18.77
N LEU A 40 -5.85 6.69 18.80
CA LEU A 40 -4.91 6.71 19.94
C LEU A 40 -4.41 8.12 20.25
N LYS A 41 -4.10 8.93 19.23
CA LYS A 41 -3.61 10.31 19.40
C LYS A 41 -4.68 11.26 19.92
N THR A 42 -5.95 11.01 19.60
CA THR A 42 -7.06 11.85 20.07
C THR A 42 -7.52 11.49 21.46
N SER A 43 -7.39 10.21 21.86
CA SER A 43 -7.86 9.71 23.15
C SER A 43 -6.84 9.84 24.30
N LEU A 44 -5.60 10.23 24.01
CA LEU A 44 -4.54 10.28 25.01
C LEU A 44 -4.06 11.70 25.31
N ASP A 45 -3.76 11.95 26.58
CA ASP A 45 -3.03 13.15 26.98
C ASP A 45 -1.62 13.14 26.38
N LYS A 46 -1.26 14.27 25.75
CA LYS A 46 -0.01 14.39 24.98
C LYS A 46 1.22 14.48 25.87
N GLU A 47 1.10 15.09 27.04
CA GLU A 47 2.22 15.29 27.95
C GLU A 47 2.54 13.98 28.68
N GLN A 48 1.50 13.25 29.12
CA GLN A 48 1.66 11.98 29.82
C GLN A 48 2.16 10.84 28.92
N HIS A 49 1.74 10.81 27.64
CA HIS A 49 2.03 9.70 26.72
C HIS A 49 2.93 10.09 25.54
N LYS A 50 3.77 11.11 25.71
CA LYS A 50 4.59 11.68 24.64
C LYS A 50 5.37 10.64 23.81
N GLU A 51 6.13 9.75 24.47
CA GLU A 51 6.95 8.74 23.79
C GLU A 51 6.11 7.76 22.95
N LEU A 52 4.95 7.34 23.47
CA LEU A 52 4.02 6.46 22.76
C LEU A 52 3.44 7.14 21.51
N LEU A 53 3.04 8.41 21.64
CA LEU A 53 2.46 9.18 20.55
C LEU A 53 3.51 9.56 19.48
N GLU A 54 4.76 9.80 19.87
CA GLU A 54 5.89 10.00 18.96
C GLU A 54 6.19 8.71 18.18
N PHE A 55 6.21 7.56 18.85
CA PHE A 55 6.39 6.26 18.19
C PHE A 55 5.26 5.98 17.18
N ALA A 56 4.01 6.19 17.58
CA ALA A 56 2.85 6.06 16.70
C ALA A 56 2.92 7.03 15.50
N SER A 57 3.43 8.24 15.71
CA SER A 57 3.64 9.23 14.63
C SER A 57 4.68 8.77 13.61
N THR A 58 5.78 8.19 14.09
CA THR A 58 6.84 7.62 13.24
C THR A 58 6.29 6.52 12.35
N ILE A 59 5.53 5.57 12.92
CA ILE A 59 4.87 4.51 12.14
C ILE A 59 3.96 5.08 11.04
N SER A 60 3.12 6.06 11.40
CA SER A 60 2.21 6.69 10.44
C SER A 60 2.95 7.40 9.29
N LYS A 61 4.10 8.03 9.59
CA LYS A 61 4.95 8.69 8.60
C LYS A 61 5.60 7.70 7.63
N GLU A 62 6.19 6.63 8.15
CA GLU A 62 6.85 5.60 7.31
C GLU A 62 5.82 4.87 6.44
N ILE A 63 4.67 4.48 7.00
CA ILE A 63 3.59 3.88 6.21
C ILE A 63 3.09 4.85 5.13
N THR A 64 2.96 6.14 5.43
CA THR A 64 2.52 7.15 4.45
C THR A 64 3.52 7.31 3.30
N LYS A 65 4.81 7.17 3.56
CA LYS A 65 5.84 7.19 2.50
C LYS A 65 5.66 6.01 1.55
N ILE A 66 5.50 4.81 2.09
CA ILE A 66 5.29 3.58 1.31
C ILE A 66 3.96 3.61 0.56
N GLU A 67 2.89 4.03 1.23
CA GLU A 67 1.57 4.26 0.62
C GLU A 67 1.68 5.15 -0.62
N ASN A 68 2.42 6.26 -0.51
CA ASN A 68 2.64 7.18 -1.62
C ASN A 68 3.56 6.65 -2.73
N ASN A 69 4.36 5.63 -2.48
CA ASN A 69 5.15 4.97 -3.53
C ASN A 69 4.30 3.95 -4.30
N LEU A 70 3.44 3.23 -3.57
CA LEU A 70 2.51 2.24 -4.14
C LEU A 70 1.31 2.91 -4.85
N TYR A 71 0.77 4.00 -4.31
CA TYR A 71 -0.47 4.64 -4.73
C TYR A 71 -0.41 6.17 -4.66
N GLN A 72 -1.02 6.86 -5.63
CA GLN A 72 -1.09 8.33 -5.62
C GLN A 72 -2.22 8.85 -4.73
N THR A 73 -1.92 9.19 -3.48
CA THR A 73 -2.92 9.67 -2.50
C THR A 73 -3.47 11.07 -2.78
N LYS A 74 -2.78 11.88 -3.59
CA LYS A 74 -3.18 13.27 -3.87
C LYS A 74 -4.18 13.42 -5.02
N SER A 75 -4.33 12.38 -5.86
CA SER A 75 -5.24 12.42 -7.00
C SER A 75 -6.70 12.30 -6.55
N LYS A 76 -7.48 13.32 -6.85
CA LYS A 76 -8.93 13.45 -6.62
C LYS A 76 -9.73 13.63 -7.92
N SER A 77 -9.05 13.97 -9.02
CA SER A 77 -9.63 14.25 -10.34
C SER A 77 -8.85 13.55 -11.46
N ASN A 78 -9.50 13.33 -12.61
CA ASN A 78 -8.89 12.72 -13.79
C ASN A 78 -7.76 13.57 -14.42
N GLN A 79 -7.70 14.87 -14.12
CA GLN A 79 -6.64 15.78 -14.61
C GLN A 79 -5.42 15.85 -13.67
N ASP A 80 -5.54 15.31 -12.47
CA ASP A 80 -4.47 15.33 -11.47
C ASP A 80 -3.17 14.59 -11.85
N PRO A 81 -3.18 13.57 -12.75
CA PRO A 81 -1.94 12.97 -13.23
C PRO A 81 -0.97 13.96 -13.92
N LEU A 82 -1.46 15.13 -14.36
CA LEU A 82 -0.61 16.20 -14.90
C LEU A 82 0.21 16.90 -13.81
N ASN A 83 -0.30 16.92 -12.57
CA ASN A 83 0.33 17.60 -11.44
C ASN A 83 0.99 16.64 -10.45
N PHE A 84 0.53 15.38 -10.41
CA PHE A 84 1.02 14.35 -9.50
C PHE A 84 1.41 13.10 -10.29
N PRO A 85 2.72 12.78 -10.37
CA PRO A 85 3.19 11.62 -11.11
C PRO A 85 2.50 10.31 -10.68
N ILE A 86 2.22 9.45 -11.66
CA ILE A 86 1.63 8.14 -11.43
C ILE A 86 2.54 7.25 -10.58
N LYS A 87 1.94 6.35 -9.78
CA LYS A 87 2.65 5.46 -8.85
C LYS A 87 2.67 4.02 -9.34
N LEU A 88 3.32 3.14 -8.58
CA LEU A 88 3.60 1.77 -9.02
C LEU A 88 2.34 1.00 -9.43
N ASN A 89 1.23 1.13 -8.67
CA ASN A 89 -0.03 0.50 -9.02
C ASN A 89 -0.59 1.03 -10.35
N ASN A 90 -0.49 2.33 -10.62
CA ASN A 90 -0.97 2.95 -11.86
C ASN A 90 -0.14 2.46 -13.05
N LYS A 91 1.19 2.38 -12.91
CA LYS A 91 2.08 1.87 -13.97
C LYS A 91 1.72 0.44 -14.35
N LEU A 92 1.53 -0.42 -13.35
CA LEU A 92 1.17 -1.82 -13.57
C LEU A 92 -0.25 -1.98 -14.12
N GLY A 93 -1.21 -1.19 -13.63
CA GLY A 93 -2.57 -1.16 -14.15
C GLY A 93 -2.67 -0.69 -15.60
N HIS A 94 -1.88 0.32 -15.97
CA HIS A 94 -1.83 0.80 -17.35
C HIS A 94 -1.24 -0.26 -18.28
N LEU A 95 -0.15 -0.92 -17.86
CA LEU A 95 0.41 -2.05 -18.61
C LEU A 95 -0.64 -3.12 -18.88
N ASN A 96 -1.41 -3.50 -17.86
CA ASN A 96 -2.50 -4.47 -18.00
C ASN A 96 -3.52 -4.07 -19.07
N SER A 97 -3.91 -2.79 -19.10
CA SER A 97 -4.89 -2.27 -20.05
C SER A 97 -4.42 -2.35 -21.51
N LEU A 98 -3.11 -2.21 -21.73
CA LEU A 98 -2.51 -2.31 -23.07
C LEU A 98 -2.41 -3.77 -23.51
N THR A 99 -2.00 -4.67 -22.60
CA THR A 99 -1.78 -6.09 -22.91
C THR A 99 -3.05 -6.93 -22.95
N SER A 100 -4.16 -6.43 -22.39
CA SER A 100 -5.47 -7.09 -22.45
C SER A 100 -6.20 -6.94 -23.78
N LEU A 101 -5.65 -6.18 -24.73
CA LEU A 101 -6.26 -5.95 -26.03
C LEU A 101 -5.89 -7.07 -27.00
N GLY A 102 -6.89 -7.77 -27.55
CA GLY A 102 -6.70 -8.87 -28.50
C GLY A 102 -6.33 -10.19 -27.83
N ASN A 103 -5.79 -11.13 -28.61
CA ASN A 103 -5.50 -12.51 -28.18
C ASN A 103 -4.01 -12.87 -28.34
N TYR A 104 -3.13 -11.88 -28.48
CA TYR A 104 -1.71 -12.11 -28.71
C TYR A 104 -0.94 -12.21 -27.40
N ARG A 105 0.18 -12.92 -27.42
CA ARG A 105 1.10 -12.95 -26.28
C ARG A 105 1.63 -11.55 -25.96
N PRO A 106 1.97 -11.26 -24.69
CA PRO A 106 2.62 -10.01 -24.32
C PRO A 106 3.96 -9.84 -25.06
N THR A 107 4.32 -8.60 -25.39
CA THR A 107 5.64 -8.31 -25.98
C THR A 107 6.75 -8.46 -24.94
N ASP A 108 7.98 -8.68 -25.41
CA ASP A 108 9.14 -8.80 -24.51
C ASP A 108 9.33 -7.54 -23.65
N GLN A 109 9.08 -6.35 -24.21
CA GLN A 109 9.14 -5.10 -23.46
C GLN A 109 8.07 -5.03 -22.36
N ALA A 110 6.86 -5.55 -22.62
CA ALA A 110 5.81 -5.59 -21.60
C ALA A 110 6.18 -6.56 -20.47
N ILE A 111 6.81 -7.69 -20.79
CA ILE A 111 7.30 -8.66 -19.80
C ILE A 111 8.41 -8.06 -18.95
N GLU A 112 9.40 -7.44 -19.57
CA GLU A 112 10.52 -6.79 -18.86
C GLU A 112 10.03 -5.68 -17.93
N PHE A 113 9.18 -4.78 -18.43
CA PHE A 113 8.61 -3.70 -17.64
C PHE A 113 7.75 -4.21 -16.48
N LYS A 114 6.93 -5.26 -16.70
CA LYS A 114 6.18 -5.90 -15.62
C LYS A 114 7.11 -6.40 -14.52
N ASN A 115 8.20 -7.07 -14.89
CA ASN A 115 9.15 -7.64 -13.92
C ASN A 115 9.86 -6.55 -13.12
N GLU A 116 10.29 -5.47 -13.77
CA GLU A 116 10.90 -4.31 -13.10
C GLU A 116 9.93 -3.67 -12.09
N ILE A 117 8.71 -3.35 -12.52
CA ILE A 117 7.71 -2.72 -11.66
C ILE A 117 7.28 -3.64 -10.52
N THR A 118 7.15 -4.95 -10.78
CA THR A 118 6.83 -5.94 -9.74
C THR A 118 7.92 -5.99 -8.67
N LYS A 119 9.20 -5.94 -9.06
CA LYS A 119 10.31 -5.90 -8.11
C LYS A 119 10.28 -4.66 -7.20
N GLU A 120 9.98 -3.49 -7.76
CA GLU A 120 9.83 -2.27 -6.96
C GLU A 120 8.61 -2.32 -6.04
N ILE A 121 7.50 -2.92 -6.49
CA ILE A 121 6.32 -3.17 -5.63
C ILE A 121 6.67 -4.11 -4.48
N ASP A 122 7.35 -5.22 -4.75
CA ASP A 122 7.71 -6.21 -3.75
C ASP A 122 8.62 -5.62 -2.67
N LYS A 123 9.54 -4.73 -3.05
CA LYS A 123 10.38 -3.98 -2.12
C LYS A 123 9.55 -3.10 -1.18
N GLU A 124 8.60 -2.34 -1.71
CA GLU A 124 7.73 -1.47 -0.91
C GLU A 124 6.79 -2.30 -0.01
N LEU A 125 6.22 -3.40 -0.52
CA LEU A 125 5.37 -4.32 0.26
C LEU A 125 6.16 -5.02 1.37
N ALA A 126 7.39 -5.46 1.10
CA ALA A 126 8.24 -6.07 2.12
C ALA A 126 8.55 -5.09 3.26
N ALA A 127 8.88 -3.83 2.95
CA ALA A 127 9.06 -2.78 3.95
C ALA A 127 7.78 -2.54 4.75
N LEU A 128 6.63 -2.50 4.09
CA LEU A 128 5.33 -2.31 4.75
C LEU A 128 4.99 -3.47 5.70
N TYR A 129 5.20 -4.70 5.25
CA TYR A 129 4.96 -5.90 6.05
C TYR A 129 5.94 -6.02 7.21
N ALA A 130 7.16 -5.53 7.08
CA ALA A 130 8.07 -5.41 8.21
C ALA A 130 7.47 -4.49 9.29
N ILE A 131 7.05 -3.27 8.92
CA ILE A 131 6.41 -2.32 9.86
C ILE A 131 5.17 -2.94 10.53
N PHE A 132 4.32 -3.65 9.77
CA PHE A 132 3.15 -4.32 10.35
C PHE A 132 3.52 -5.43 11.33
N ASN A 133 4.61 -6.16 11.08
CA ASN A 133 5.03 -7.28 11.90
C ASN A 133 5.92 -6.91 13.08
N THR A 134 6.58 -5.75 13.04
CA THR A 134 7.44 -5.25 14.11
C THR A 134 6.76 -4.09 14.82
N ASP A 135 6.67 -2.94 14.17
CA ASP A 135 6.42 -1.66 14.82
C ASP A 135 4.96 -1.54 15.25
N VAL A 136 4.01 -2.04 14.44
CA VAL A 136 2.60 -2.08 14.82
C VAL A 136 2.37 -3.05 15.99
N LYS A 137 3.07 -4.20 16.03
CA LYS A 137 2.97 -5.13 17.16
C LYS A 137 3.58 -4.55 18.43
N GLU A 138 4.72 -3.88 18.30
CA GLU A 138 5.36 -3.18 19.41
C GLU A 138 4.48 -2.03 19.91
N LEU A 139 3.85 -1.26 19.01
CA LEU A 139 2.91 -0.22 19.40
C LEU A 139 1.74 -0.82 20.20
N ASN A 140 1.15 -1.92 19.73
CA ASN A 140 0.09 -2.61 20.46
C ASN A 140 0.55 -3.10 21.86
N LYS A 141 1.80 -3.54 21.99
CA LYS A 141 2.37 -3.92 23.29
C LYS A 141 2.50 -2.71 24.21
N LYS A 142 3.08 -1.62 23.73
CA LYS A 142 3.24 -0.37 24.49
C LYS A 142 1.90 0.20 24.95
N VAL A 143 0.88 0.19 24.08
CA VAL A 143 -0.48 0.64 24.44
C VAL A 143 -1.05 -0.19 25.60
N LYS A 144 -0.88 -1.51 25.59
CA LYS A 144 -1.33 -2.38 26.69
C LYS A 144 -0.60 -2.13 28.00
N GLU A 145 0.72 -1.91 27.93
CA GLU A 145 1.56 -1.63 29.11
C GLU A 145 1.30 -0.24 29.69
N SER A 146 0.84 0.70 28.86
CA SER A 146 0.57 2.09 29.27
C SER A 146 -0.74 2.26 30.04
N ALA A 147 -1.47 1.18 30.34
CA ALA A 147 -2.78 1.20 31.01
C ALA A 147 -3.76 2.23 30.42
N VAL A 148 -3.76 2.34 29.09
CA VAL A 148 -4.56 3.32 28.36
C VAL A 148 -6.02 2.86 28.30
N ASP A 149 -6.90 3.62 28.94
CA ASP A 149 -8.34 3.50 28.75
C ASP A 149 -8.73 4.11 27.40
N LEU A 150 -8.69 3.27 26.37
CA LEU A 150 -8.98 3.64 24.98
C LEU A 150 -10.43 4.06 24.73
N ILE A 151 -11.34 3.77 25.67
CA ILE A 151 -12.73 4.19 25.63
C ILE A 151 -12.93 5.15 26.81
N GLN A 152 -12.98 6.43 26.52
CA GLN A 152 -13.40 7.46 27.47
C GLN A 152 -14.87 7.79 27.17
N LEU A 153 -15.69 7.89 28.22
CA LEU A 153 -17.04 8.42 28.10
C LEU A 153 -16.93 9.94 28.20
N ASP A 154 -17.57 10.65 27.27
CA ASP A 154 -17.75 12.10 27.42
C ASP A 154 -18.66 12.32 28.66
N ASP A 155 -18.25 13.22 29.56
CA ASP A 155 -19.08 13.70 30.67
C ASP A 155 -20.28 14.52 30.16
#